data_AF-G5K362-F1
#
_entry.id   AF-G5K362-F1
#
_cell.length_a   1.000
_cell.length_b   1.000
_cell.length_c   1.000
_cell.angle_alpha   90.00
_cell.angle_beta   90.00
_cell.angle_gamma   90.00
#
_symmetry.space_group_name_H-M   'P 1'
#
loop_
_entity.id
_entity.type
_entity.pdbx_description
1 polymer ?
#
loop_
_entity_poly.entity_id
_entity_poly.type
_entity_poly.pdbx_seq_one_letter_code
_entity_poly.pdbx_strand_id
1 'polypeptide(L)'
;MSAFFETLSRRRNPNYYDLAIVLLCSGLRIGEAAFTREDFNPKTGVVRIDKSLQYHDLKVEDFYFDSTKTINSDRDVALPKVACDAI
;
A
#
# COMPACT_ATOMS: atom_id res chain seq x y z
N MET A 1 14.59 -11.71 10.14
CA MET A 1 13.66 -11.41 9.04
C MET A 1 12.76 -12.60 8.68
N SER A 2 13.21 -13.86 8.84
CA SER A 2 12.40 -15.05 8.49
C SER A 2 11.14 -15.24 9.35
N ALA A 3 11.23 -15.10 10.67
CA ALA A 3 10.12 -15.40 11.58
C ALA A 3 8.86 -14.54 11.35
N PHE A 4 9.03 -13.30 10.88
CA PHE A 4 7.92 -12.39 10.56
C PHE A 4 7.13 -12.87 9.33
N PHE A 5 7.82 -13.09 8.21
CA PHE A 5 7.20 -13.60 6.98
C PHE A 5 6.67 -15.03 7.14
N GLU A 6 7.35 -15.87 7.92
CA GLU A 6 6.86 -17.21 8.28
C GLU A 6 5.55 -17.16 9.10
N THR A 7 5.40 -16.16 9.96
CA THR A 7 4.14 -15.97 10.70
C THR A 7 3.03 -15.44 9.78
N LEU A 8 3.36 -14.54 8.86
CA LEU A 8 2.40 -13.98 7.91
C LEU A 8 1.92 -15.02 6.88
N SER A 9 2.80 -15.90 6.41
CA SER A 9 2.43 -16.95 5.44
C SER A 9 1.42 -17.96 6.01
N ARG A 10 1.29 -18.03 7.34
CA ARG A 10 0.31 -18.88 8.04
C ARG A 10 -1.02 -18.17 8.30
N ARG A 11 -1.19 -16.91 7.91
CA ARG A 11 -2.44 -16.16 8.11
C ARG A 11 -3.52 -16.63 7.13
N ARG A 12 -4.78 -16.56 7.57
CA ARG A 12 -5.94 -16.97 6.77
C ARG A 12 -6.10 -16.16 5.49
N ASN A 13 -5.78 -14.87 5.54
CA ASN A 13 -5.79 -14.00 4.38
C ASN A 13 -4.35 -13.87 3.84
N PRO A 14 -4.04 -14.45 2.67
CA PRO A 14 -2.71 -14.40 2.09
C PRO A 14 -2.30 -12.99 1.68
N ASN A 15 -3.26 -12.09 1.40
CA ASN A 15 -2.98 -10.72 0.96
C ASN A 15 -2.22 -9.90 2.03
N TYR A 16 -2.25 -10.30 3.30
CA TYR A 16 -1.45 -9.65 4.34
C TYR A 16 0.05 -9.89 4.17
N TYR A 17 0.43 -10.99 3.53
CA TYR A 17 1.82 -11.27 3.21
C TYR A 17 2.34 -10.27 2.17
N ASP A 18 1.61 -10.12 1.07
CA ASP A 18 1.96 -9.22 -0.03
C ASP A 18 1.90 -7.75 0.40
N LEU A 19 0.86 -7.37 1.15
CA LEU A 19 0.76 -6.04 1.76
C LEU A 19 1.96 -5.73 2.66
N ALA A 20 2.42 -6.70 3.46
CA ALA A 20 3.58 -6.49 4.31
C ALA A 20 4.87 -6.31 3.50
N ILE A 21 5.05 -7.03 2.39
CA ILE A 21 6.16 -6.80 1.46
C ILE A 21 6.10 -5.39 0.90
N VAL A 22 4.93 -4.97 0.39
CA VAL A 22 4.74 -3.63 -0.18
C VAL A 22 5.08 -2.56 0.87
N LEU A 23 4.53 -2.63 2.08
CA LEU A 23 4.77 -1.62 3.12
C LEU A 23 6.24 -1.58 3.58
N LEU A 24 6.86 -2.74 3.83
CA LEU A 24 8.23 -2.81 4.32
C LEU A 24 9.25 -2.34 3.28
N CYS A 25 9.00 -2.62 2.00
CA CYS A 25 9.94 -2.31 0.93
C CYS A 25 9.72 -0.92 0.31
N SER A 26 8.52 -0.34 0.44
CA SER A 26 8.20 0.99 -0.11
C SER A 26 8.19 2.12 0.92
N GLY A 27 8.01 1.81 2.20
CA GLY A 27 7.83 2.83 3.24
C GLY A 27 6.49 3.59 3.14
N LEU A 28 5.53 3.09 2.37
CA LEU A 28 4.18 3.66 2.30
C LEU A 28 3.49 3.59 3.67
N ARG A 29 2.70 4.62 3.98
CA ARG A 29 1.80 4.59 5.13
C ARG A 29 0.63 3.65 4.84
N ILE A 30 0.07 3.05 5.88
CA ILE A 30 -1.00 2.03 5.71
C ILE A 30 -2.21 2.53 4.90
N GLY A 31 -2.60 3.80 5.05
CA GLY A 31 -3.70 4.39 4.28
C GLY A 31 -3.34 4.69 2.82
N GLU A 32 -2.05 4.89 2.51
CA GLU A 32 -1.56 5.10 1.14
C GLU A 32 -1.52 3.78 0.35
N ALA A 33 -1.45 2.64 1.03
CA ALA A 33 -1.51 1.31 0.40
C ALA A 33 -2.91 0.93 -0.14
N ALA A 34 -3.85 1.87 -0.19
CA ALA A 34 -5.16 1.73 -0.82
C ALA A 34 -5.15 2.14 -2.31
N PHE A 35 -3.97 2.22 -2.93
CA PHE A 35 -3.82 2.48 -4.36
C PHE A 35 -4.48 1.39 -5.20
N THR A 36 -4.95 1.77 -6.39
CA THR A 36 -5.58 0.88 -7.36
C THR A 36 -4.61 0.55 -8.50
N ARG A 37 -5.05 -0.31 -9.44
CA ARG A 37 -4.26 -0.63 -10.64
C ARG A 37 -3.97 0.59 -11.52
N GLU A 38 -4.79 1.63 -11.44
CA GLU A 38 -4.63 2.85 -12.23
C GLU A 38 -3.50 3.73 -11.68
N ASP A 39 -3.19 3.59 -10.39
CA ASP A 39 -2.15 4.35 -9.71
C ASP A 39 -0.76 3.71 -9.90
N PHE A 40 -0.70 2.43 -10.31
CA PHE A 40 0.55 1.68 -10.50
C PHE A 40 0.93 1.52 -11.98
N ASN A 41 2.16 1.89 -12.32
CA ASN A 41 2.73 1.63 -13.64
C ASN A 41 3.64 0.39 -13.61
N PRO A 42 3.20 -0.78 -14.12
CA PRO A 42 3.97 -2.02 -14.08
C PRO A 42 5.21 -2.00 -14.98
N LYS A 43 5.28 -1.10 -15.97
CA LYS A 43 6.46 -0.98 -16.84
C LYS A 43 7.62 -0.28 -16.13
N THR A 44 7.31 0.68 -15.28
CA THR A 44 8.31 1.49 -14.57
C THR A 44 8.46 1.10 -13.10
N GLY A 45 7.51 0.35 -12.54
CA GLY A 45 7.48 0.01 -11.11
C GLY A 45 7.15 1.21 -10.22
N VAL A 46 6.46 2.23 -10.75
CA VAL A 46 6.15 3.46 -10.02
C VAL A 46 4.68 3.48 -9.60
N VAL A 47 4.43 3.79 -8.33
CA VAL A 47 3.09 4.09 -7.79
C VAL A 47 2.94 5.59 -7.59
N ARG A 48 1.85 6.16 -8.11
CA ARG A 48 1.38 7.51 -7.77
C ARG A 48 0.68 7.47 -6.42
N ILE A 49 1.10 8.31 -5.49
CA ILE A 49 0.40 8.55 -4.23
C ILE A 49 -0.21 9.95 -4.28
N ASP A 50 -1.54 10.03 -4.35
CA ASP A 50 -2.33 11.27 -4.35
C ASP A 50 -3.55 11.22 -3.40
N LYS A 51 -3.76 10.06 -2.76
CA LYS A 51 -4.87 9.77 -1.86
C LYS A 51 -4.45 8.81 -0.76
N SER A 52 -5.14 8.89 0.36
CA SER A 52 -5.02 7.93 1.46
C SER A 52 -6.41 7.52 1.90
N LEU A 53 -6.63 6.22 2.09
CA LEU A 53 -7.86 5.73 2.70
C LEU A 53 -7.83 6.04 4.20
N GLN A 54 -8.85 6.73 4.67
CA GLN A 54 -9.08 7.08 6.07
C GLN A 54 -10.38 6.45 6.55
N TYR A 55 -10.51 6.30 7.87
CA TYR A 55 -11.73 5.82 8.50
C TYR A 55 -11.91 6.46 9.88
N HIS A 56 -13.16 6.51 10.34
CA HIS A 56 -13.51 6.78 11.72
C HIS A 56 -14.13 5.52 12.34
N ASP A 57 -13.69 5.13 13.54
CA ASP A 57 -14.29 4.02 14.32
C ASP A 57 -14.45 2.65 13.63
N LEU A 58 -13.67 2.37 12.58
CA LEU A 58 -13.58 1.09 11.85
C LEU A 58 -14.88 0.63 11.16
N LYS A 59 -15.87 1.50 11.00
CA LYS A 59 -17.11 1.16 10.29
C LYS A 59 -16.93 1.29 8.78
N VAL A 60 -17.46 0.32 8.03
CA VAL A 60 -17.30 0.25 6.56
C VAL A 60 -17.91 1.47 5.87
N GLU A 61 -19.05 1.98 6.36
CA GLU A 61 -19.66 3.21 5.85
C GLU A 61 -18.84 4.49 6.08
N ASP A 62 -17.90 4.47 7.02
CA ASP A 62 -17.10 5.62 7.42
C ASP A 62 -15.70 5.64 6.73
N PHE A 63 -15.45 4.73 5.78
CA PHE A 63 -14.25 4.76 4.95
C PHE A 63 -14.39 5.81 3.84
N TYR A 64 -13.42 6.70 3.74
CA TYR A 64 -13.35 7.71 2.68
C TYR A 64 -11.91 7.91 2.21
N PHE A 65 -11.75 8.27 0.94
CA PHE A 65 -10.46 8.75 0.46
C PHE A 65 -10.30 10.20 0.87
N ASP A 66 -9.28 10.46 1.69
CA ASP A 66 -8.81 11.82 1.93
C ASP A 66 -7.81 12.16 0.83
N SER A 67 -8.18 13.12 -0.03
CA SER A 67 -7.28 13.65 -1.05
C SER A 67 -6.42 14.73 -0.43
N THR A 68 -5.12 14.66 -0.67
CA THR A 68 -4.18 15.58 -0.05
C THR A 68 -4.34 16.99 -0.62
N LYS A 69 -4.84 17.92 0.20
CA LYS A 69 -5.12 19.32 -0.18
C LYS A 69 -3.87 20.16 -0.48
N THR A 70 -2.67 19.58 -0.33
CA THR A 70 -1.38 20.26 -0.54
C THR A 70 -0.49 19.42 -1.45
N ILE A 71 0.01 20.04 -2.52
CA ILE A 71 0.95 19.48 -3.52
C ILE A 71 2.14 18.73 -2.89
N ASN A 72 2.54 19.08 -1.67
CA ASN A 72 3.69 18.48 -0.98
C ASN A 72 3.51 17.01 -0.57
N SER A 73 2.29 16.48 -0.57
CA SER A 73 2.02 15.08 -0.20
C SER A 73 1.86 14.17 -1.40
N ASP A 74 1.64 14.74 -2.59
CA ASP A 74 1.51 14.00 -3.83
C ASP A 74 2.90 13.61 -4.33
N ARG A 75 3.16 12.31 -4.47
CA ARG A 75 4.49 11.84 -4.85
C ARG A 75 4.45 10.55 -5.65
N ASP A 76 5.47 10.38 -6.49
CA ASP A 76 5.74 9.13 -7.17
C ASP A 76 6.73 8.31 -6.34
N VAL A 77 6.36 7.07 -6.04
CA VAL A 77 7.19 6.13 -5.28
C VAL A 77 7.64 5.02 -6.23
N ALA A 78 8.96 4.92 -6.44
CA ALA A 78 9.55 3.80 -7.13
C ALA A 78 9.58 2.59 -6.20
N LEU A 79 8.85 1.54 -6.56
CA LEU A 79 8.80 0.29 -5.81
C LEU A 79 10.00 -0.59 -6.16
N PRO A 80 10.67 -1.20 -5.17
CA PRO A 80 11.62 -2.26 -5.44
C PRO A 80 10.95 -3.44 -6.15
N LYS A 81 11.70 -4.19 -6.96
CA LYS A 81 11.17 -5.33 -7.72
C LYS A 81 10.35 -6.32 -6.87
N VAL A 82 10.81 -6.61 -5.65
CA VAL A 82 10.10 -7.51 -4.73
C VAL A 82 8.71 -6.99 -4.33
N ALA A 83 8.51 -5.67 -4.26
CA ALA A 83 7.21 -5.06 -4.00
C ALA A 83 6.35 -5.01 -5.27
N CYS A 84 6.95 -4.83 -6.44
CA CYS A 84 6.23 -4.94 -7.73
C CYS A 84 5.69 -6.35 -7.96
N ASP A 85 6.48 -7.38 -7.63
CA ASP A 85 6.09 -8.79 -7.80
C ASP A 85 4.96 -9.21 -6.82
N ALA A 86 4.67 -8.39 -5.81
CA ALA A 86 3.62 -8.60 -4.81
C ALA A 86 2.30 -7.85 -5.13
N ILE A 87 2.22 -7.13 -6.26
CA ILE A 87 1.04 -6.37 -6.72
C ILE A 87 0.35 -7.09 -7.88
#